data_AF-A0A973JAN6-F1
#
_entry.id   AF-A0A973JAN6-F1
#
_cell.length_a   1.000
_cell.length_b   1.000
_cell.length_c   1.000
_cell.angle_alpha   90.00
_cell.angle_beta   90.00
_cell.angle_gamma   90.00
#
_symmetry.space_group_name_H-M   'P 1'
#
loop_
_entity.id
_entity.type
_entity.pdbx_description
1 polymer ?
#
loop_
_entity_poly.entity_id
_entity_poly.type
_entity_poly.pdbx_seq_one_letter_code
_entity_poly.pdbx_strand_id
1 'polypeptide(L)'
;MPTKPRPEDIAGGQALIEGVMMRHGNKIAAAVRSPNKEIVFLEQENIPLTKRYKLLGLMFIRGTITLFEMMIIGIKCLMFSADVALSEEETKPKGWEMPLSFIFSFSIAIFFFVVVPAFCFTQMKPFVSNLILLNILEGCVRLGMFLGFLGSTLLMEDMRRVYMYHGAEHKTVFAWERGDELTVENIKKYSTRHPRCGTSFILFVMIVSIIVFSFRGRPDFLQRV
;
A
#
# COMPACT_ATOMS: atom_id res chain seq x y z
N MET A 1 23.32 -20.84 -14.22
CA MET A 1 22.94 -20.18 -12.95
C MET A 1 22.27 -18.87 -13.31
N PRO A 2 21.11 -18.51 -12.73
CA PRO A 2 20.57 -17.17 -12.88
C PRO A 2 21.63 -16.17 -12.40
N THR A 3 21.97 -15.19 -13.22
CA THR A 3 22.97 -14.18 -12.87
C THR A 3 22.38 -13.26 -11.81
N LYS A 4 23.10 -13.08 -10.70
CA LYS A 4 22.69 -12.15 -9.64
C LYS A 4 22.39 -10.77 -10.25
N PRO A 5 21.20 -10.20 -10.00
CA PRO A 5 20.86 -8.89 -10.53
C PRO A 5 21.80 -7.82 -9.96
N ARG A 6 22.05 -6.78 -10.74
CA ARG A 6 22.90 -5.68 -10.29
C ARG A 6 22.13 -4.82 -9.29
N PRO A 7 22.79 -4.05 -8.41
CA PRO A 7 22.10 -3.20 -7.43
C PRO A 7 21.10 -2.21 -8.05
N GLU A 8 21.36 -1.77 -9.29
CA GLU A 8 20.47 -0.90 -10.07
C GLU A 8 19.25 -1.62 -10.67
N ASP A 9 19.29 -2.95 -10.78
CA ASP A 9 18.20 -3.77 -11.25
C ASP A 9 17.23 -3.95 -10.08
N ILE A 10 16.26 -3.05 -9.96
CA ILE A 10 15.24 -3.09 -8.89
C ILE A 10 14.02 -3.86 -9.38
N ALA A 11 13.56 -4.80 -8.56
CA ALA A 11 12.25 -5.42 -8.68
C ALA A 11 11.44 -5.14 -7.41
N GLY A 12 10.13 -5.06 -7.58
CA GLY A 12 9.16 -4.93 -6.50
C GLY A 12 7.77 -5.22 -7.01
N GLY A 13 6.83 -5.35 -6.09
CA GLY A 13 5.48 -5.71 -6.47
C GLY A 13 4.39 -5.12 -5.59
N GLN A 14 3.18 -5.60 -5.83
CA GLN A 14 1.97 -5.31 -5.07
C GLN A 14 1.17 -6.60 -4.94
N ALA A 15 0.62 -6.86 -3.76
CA ALA A 15 -0.37 -7.93 -3.62
C ALA A 15 -1.69 -7.55 -4.30
N LEU A 16 -2.32 -8.54 -4.92
CA LEU A 16 -3.62 -8.45 -5.56
C LEU A 16 -4.59 -9.43 -4.89
N ILE A 17 -5.86 -9.36 -5.26
CA ILE A 17 -6.84 -10.40 -4.89
C ILE A 17 -6.40 -11.68 -5.60
N GLU A 18 -6.17 -12.75 -4.85
CA GLU A 18 -5.69 -14.04 -5.41
C GLU A 18 -4.40 -13.98 -6.23
N GLY A 19 -3.54 -12.98 -6.03
CA GLY A 19 -2.40 -12.81 -6.92
C GLY A 19 -1.36 -11.81 -6.49
N VAL A 20 -0.41 -11.59 -7.40
CA VAL A 20 0.69 -10.63 -7.23
C VAL A 20 0.94 -9.91 -8.55
N MET A 21 1.25 -8.63 -8.45
CA MET A 21 1.84 -7.84 -9.53
C MET A 21 3.32 -7.63 -9.23
N MET A 22 4.17 -7.85 -10.22
CA MET A 22 5.60 -7.59 -10.19
C MET A 22 5.97 -6.57 -11.25
N ARG A 23 6.90 -5.68 -10.91
CA ARG A 23 7.47 -4.70 -11.82
C ARG A 23 8.99 -4.82 -11.83
N HIS A 24 9.54 -4.83 -13.03
CA HIS A 24 10.97 -4.73 -13.26
C HIS A 24 11.25 -3.87 -14.50
N GLY A 25 12.00 -2.78 -14.33
CA GLY A 25 12.25 -1.81 -15.39
C GLY A 25 10.95 -1.25 -15.99
N ASN A 26 10.76 -1.46 -17.30
CA ASN A 26 9.56 -1.03 -18.03
C ASN A 26 8.53 -2.17 -18.17
N LYS A 27 8.71 -3.33 -17.54
CA LYS A 27 7.78 -4.46 -17.63
C LYS A 27 7.00 -4.61 -16.33
N ILE A 28 5.71 -4.85 -16.47
CA ILE A 28 4.79 -5.16 -15.37
C ILE A 28 4.08 -6.45 -15.74
N ALA A 29 4.06 -7.39 -14.82
CA ALA A 29 3.33 -8.64 -14.95
C ALA A 29 2.48 -8.86 -13.70
N ALA A 30 1.21 -9.19 -13.88
CA ALA A 30 0.34 -9.66 -12.81
C ALA A 30 -0.02 -11.13 -13.07
N ALA A 31 -0.02 -11.92 -12.01
CA ALA A 31 -0.44 -13.31 -12.02
C ALA A 31 -1.52 -13.50 -10.96
N VAL A 32 -2.71 -13.93 -11.38
CA VAL A 32 -3.89 -14.07 -10.51
C VAL A 32 -4.46 -15.47 -10.66
N ARG A 33 -4.78 -16.10 -9.54
CA ARG A 33 -5.42 -17.42 -9.51
C ARG A 33 -6.93 -17.27 -9.69
N SER A 34 -7.48 -17.93 -10.70
CA SER A 34 -8.93 -18.00 -10.91
C SER A 34 -9.59 -18.99 -9.93
N PRO A 35 -10.92 -18.94 -9.74
CA PRO A 35 -11.66 -19.94 -8.98
C PRO A 35 -11.42 -21.39 -9.46
N ASN A 36 -11.15 -21.56 -10.76
CA ASN A 36 -10.80 -22.86 -11.38
C ASN A 36 -9.35 -23.30 -11.10
N LYS A 37 -8.61 -22.55 -10.27
CA LYS A 37 -7.20 -22.76 -9.87
C LYS A 37 -6.17 -22.55 -10.98
N GLU A 38 -6.59 -22.06 -12.13
CA GLU A 38 -5.69 -21.65 -13.21
C GLU A 38 -5.05 -20.30 -12.90
N ILE A 39 -3.88 -20.02 -13.47
CA ILE A 39 -3.21 -18.73 -13.31
C ILE A 39 -3.43 -17.92 -14.58
N VAL A 40 -4.09 -16.77 -14.44
CA VAL A 40 -4.30 -15.80 -15.50
C VAL A 40 -3.24 -14.71 -15.39
N PHE A 41 -2.60 -14.41 -16.51
CA PHE A 41 -1.53 -13.42 -16.59
C PHE A 41 -2.01 -12.14 -17.28
N LEU A 42 -1.55 -11.00 -16.76
CA LEU A 42 -1.61 -9.71 -17.43
C LEU A 42 -0.20 -9.16 -17.55
N GLU A 43 0.31 -9.07 -18.76
CA GLU A 43 1.61 -8.50 -19.06
C GLU A 43 1.46 -7.18 -19.81
N GLN A 44 2.19 -6.17 -19.37
CA GLN A 44 2.19 -4.86 -20.02
C GLN A 44 3.57 -4.21 -19.95
N GLU A 45 3.93 -3.51 -21.02
CA GLU A 45 5.07 -2.61 -21.02
C GLU A 45 4.60 -1.21 -20.60
N ASN A 46 5.28 -0.63 -19.61
CA ASN A 46 5.04 0.72 -19.14
C ASN A 46 6.36 1.51 -19.11
N ILE A 47 6.52 2.42 -20.06
CA ILE A 47 7.60 3.38 -20.08
C ILE A 47 7.26 4.51 -19.08
N PRO A 48 8.07 4.73 -18.03
CA PRO A 48 7.81 5.77 -17.04
C PRO A 48 7.55 7.14 -17.66
N LEU A 49 6.51 7.84 -17.20
CA LEU A 49 6.22 9.22 -17.60
C LEU A 49 7.42 10.16 -17.43
N THR A 50 8.21 9.92 -16.38
CA THR A 50 9.44 10.66 -16.05
C THR A 50 10.56 10.47 -17.08
N LYS A 51 10.56 9.34 -17.82
CA LYS A 51 11.47 9.10 -18.95
C LYS A 51 10.91 9.68 -20.25
N ARG A 52 9.59 9.68 -20.42
CA ARG A 52 8.93 10.22 -21.62
C ARG A 52 9.01 11.75 -21.68
N TYR A 53 8.90 12.42 -20.53
CA TYR A 53 8.94 13.88 -20.44
C TYR A 53 10.02 14.34 -19.44
N LYS A 54 11.09 14.97 -19.95
CA LYS A 54 12.26 15.40 -19.15
C LYS A 54 11.88 16.26 -17.92
N LEU A 55 10.90 17.16 -18.06
CA LEU A 55 10.43 18.02 -16.97
C LEU A 55 9.81 17.22 -15.81
N LEU A 56 9.15 16.09 -16.10
CA LEU A 56 8.58 15.22 -15.07
C LEU A 56 9.65 14.39 -14.35
N GLY A 57 10.86 14.29 -14.91
CA GLY A 57 12.01 13.61 -14.31
C GLY A 57 12.79 14.44 -13.29
N LEU A 58 12.43 15.71 -13.08
CA LEU A 58 13.11 16.61 -12.13
C LEU A 58 12.91 16.14 -10.68
N MET A 59 13.96 16.26 -9.85
CA MET A 59 14.02 15.70 -8.48
C MET A 59 12.75 15.94 -7.64
N PHE A 60 12.23 17.18 -7.62
CA PHE A 60 11.08 17.56 -6.80
C PHE A 60 9.73 17.04 -7.33
N ILE A 61 9.62 16.75 -8.63
CA ILE A 61 8.37 16.35 -9.29
C ILE A 61 8.34 14.85 -9.55
N ARG A 62 9.51 14.26 -9.78
CA ARG A 62 9.72 12.85 -10.14
C ARG A 62 9.02 11.89 -9.18
N GLY A 63 9.18 12.12 -7.88
CA GLY A 63 8.57 11.26 -6.84
C GLY A 63 7.05 11.25 -6.94
N THR A 64 6.44 12.43 -6.98
CA THR A 64 4.99 12.60 -7.11
C THR A 64 4.45 11.95 -8.38
N ILE A 65 5.08 12.21 -9.54
CA ILE A 65 4.65 11.60 -10.82
C ILE A 65 4.77 10.07 -10.78
N THR A 66 5.86 9.55 -10.22
CA THR A 66 6.05 8.09 -10.09
C THR A 66 5.00 7.48 -9.17
N LEU A 67 4.63 8.15 -8.08
CA LEU A 67 3.58 7.70 -7.17
C LEU A 67 2.22 7.62 -7.87
N PHE A 68 1.80 8.68 -8.58
CA PHE A 68 0.54 8.68 -9.33
C PHE A 68 0.51 7.63 -10.43
N GLU A 69 1.60 7.49 -11.18
CA GLU A 69 1.74 6.45 -12.21
C GLU A 69 1.58 5.05 -11.62
N MET A 70 2.26 4.76 -10.50
CA MET A 70 2.15 3.46 -9.83
C MET A 70 0.78 3.24 -9.21
N MET A 71 0.12 4.27 -8.69
CA MET A 71 -1.24 4.17 -8.16
C MET A 71 -2.23 3.80 -9.27
N ILE A 72 -2.15 4.44 -10.44
CA ILE A 72 -3.01 4.14 -11.59
C ILE A 72 -2.80 2.68 -12.05
N ILE A 73 -1.55 2.24 -12.16
CA ILE A 73 -1.22 0.86 -12.52
C ILE A 73 -1.73 -0.11 -11.46
N GLY A 74 -1.51 0.20 -10.18
CA GLY A 74 -1.97 -0.62 -9.06
C GLY A 74 -3.49 -0.80 -9.06
N ILE A 75 -4.24 0.27 -9.29
CA ILE A 75 -5.71 0.21 -9.42
C ILE A 75 -6.12 -0.66 -10.61
N LYS A 76 -5.48 -0.51 -11.78
CA LYS A 76 -5.77 -1.36 -12.95
C LYS A 76 -5.53 -2.84 -12.66
N CYS A 77 -4.41 -3.18 -12.01
CA CYS A 77 -4.11 -4.56 -11.65
C CYS A 77 -5.06 -5.11 -10.56
N LEU A 78 -5.51 -4.27 -9.62
CA LEU A 78 -6.52 -4.65 -8.64
C LEU A 78 -7.86 -4.95 -9.29
N MET A 79 -8.30 -4.12 -10.23
CA MET A 79 -9.53 -4.35 -11.00
C MET A 79 -9.43 -5.63 -11.83
N PHE A 80 -8.31 -5.84 -12.52
CA PHE A 80 -8.04 -7.09 -13.23
C PHE A 80 -8.11 -8.30 -12.29
N SER A 81 -7.51 -8.22 -11.11
CA SER A 81 -7.55 -9.32 -10.15
C SER A 81 -8.94 -9.61 -9.59
N ALA A 82 -9.74 -8.55 -9.36
CA ALA A 82 -11.13 -8.70 -8.96
C ALA A 82 -11.93 -9.38 -10.08
N ASP A 83 -11.77 -8.94 -11.33
CA ASP A 83 -12.45 -9.53 -12.49
C ASP A 83 -12.12 -11.03 -12.69
N VAL A 84 -10.88 -11.44 -12.42
CA VAL A 84 -10.44 -12.85 -12.50
C VAL A 84 -10.90 -13.67 -11.30
N ALA A 85 -11.00 -13.06 -10.12
CA ALA A 85 -11.42 -13.73 -8.89
C ALA A 85 -12.93 -13.98 -8.82
N LEU A 86 -13.74 -13.24 -9.58
CA LEU A 86 -15.18 -13.48 -9.70
C LEU A 86 -15.44 -14.86 -10.34
N SER A 87 -16.37 -15.62 -9.75
CA SER A 87 -16.87 -16.85 -10.35
C SER A 87 -17.85 -16.55 -11.51
N GLU A 88 -18.08 -17.51 -12.40
CA GLU A 88 -19.05 -17.35 -13.51
C GLU A 88 -20.48 -17.07 -13.02
N GLU A 89 -20.80 -17.45 -11.78
CA GLU A 89 -22.10 -17.24 -11.14
C GLU A 89 -22.22 -15.87 -10.46
N GLU A 90 -21.11 -15.19 -10.17
CA GLU A 90 -21.11 -13.89 -9.52
C GLU A 90 -21.32 -12.74 -10.51
N THR A 91 -22.30 -11.88 -10.19
CA THR A 91 -22.65 -10.75 -11.07
C THR A 91 -21.59 -9.66 -10.96
N LYS A 92 -21.02 -9.24 -12.10
CA LYS A 92 -20.12 -8.10 -12.13
C LYS A 92 -20.83 -6.85 -11.56
N PRO A 93 -20.15 -6.09 -10.68
CA PRO A 93 -20.73 -4.86 -10.14
C PRO A 93 -21.09 -3.89 -11.26
N LYS A 94 -22.22 -3.20 -11.11
CA LYS A 94 -22.66 -2.22 -12.11
C LYS A 94 -21.68 -1.05 -12.14
N GLY A 95 -21.54 -0.40 -13.30
CA GLY A 95 -20.57 0.69 -13.47
C GLY A 95 -20.69 1.86 -12.49
N TRP A 96 -21.84 2.06 -11.86
CA TRP A 96 -22.07 3.10 -10.83
C TRP A 96 -21.77 2.63 -9.40
N GLU A 97 -21.75 1.32 -9.14
CA GLU A 97 -21.47 0.75 -7.81
C GLU A 97 -19.99 0.95 -7.44
N MET A 98 -19.10 0.93 -8.45
CA MET A 98 -17.68 1.17 -8.25
C MET A 98 -17.37 2.59 -7.74
N PRO A 99 -17.77 3.69 -8.41
CA PRO A 99 -17.53 5.04 -7.89
C PRO A 99 -18.26 5.29 -6.57
N LEU A 100 -19.45 4.73 -6.37
CA LEU A 100 -20.15 4.85 -5.09
C LEU A 100 -19.35 4.21 -3.95
N SER A 101 -18.86 2.98 -4.16
CA SER A 101 -18.02 2.27 -3.18
C SER A 101 -16.75 3.05 -2.88
N PHE A 102 -16.10 3.63 -3.90
CA PHE A 102 -14.94 4.49 -3.71
C PHE A 102 -15.25 5.72 -2.85
N ILE A 103 -16.33 6.44 -3.14
CA ILE A 103 -16.75 7.63 -2.36
C ILE A 103 -17.05 7.22 -0.91
N PHE A 104 -17.75 6.11 -0.72
CA PHE A 104 -18.10 5.60 0.60
C PHE A 104 -16.84 5.20 1.40
N SER A 105 -15.93 4.41 0.82
CA SER A 105 -14.68 4.02 1.46
C SER A 105 -13.80 5.23 1.79
N PHE A 106 -13.73 6.22 0.90
CA PHE A 106 -12.96 7.45 1.14
C PHE A 106 -13.58 8.30 2.27
N SER A 107 -14.90 8.37 2.33
CA SER A 107 -15.63 9.07 3.40
C SER A 107 -15.38 8.41 4.77
N ILE A 108 -15.41 7.08 4.83
CA ILE A 108 -15.05 6.33 6.05
C ILE A 108 -13.61 6.61 6.44
N ALA A 109 -12.68 6.59 5.48
CA ALA A 109 -11.28 6.86 5.75
C ALA A 109 -11.06 8.27 6.33
N ILE A 110 -11.68 9.30 5.74
CA ILE A 110 -11.63 10.67 6.29
C ILE A 110 -12.21 10.71 7.70
N PHE A 111 -13.37 10.10 7.91
CA PHE A 111 -14.02 10.09 9.21
C PHE A 111 -13.11 9.49 10.29
N PHE A 112 -12.58 8.29 10.08
CA PHE A 112 -11.74 7.63 11.08
C PHE A 112 -10.34 8.21 11.19
N PHE A 113 -9.68 8.63 10.11
CA PHE A 113 -8.28 9.05 10.17
C PHE A 113 -8.05 10.56 10.31
N VAL A 114 -9.10 11.37 10.10
CA VAL A 114 -9.04 12.83 10.23
C VAL A 114 -9.98 13.30 11.34
N VAL A 115 -11.27 13.04 11.22
CA VAL A 115 -12.30 13.60 12.11
C VAL A 115 -12.16 13.05 13.54
N VAL A 116 -12.08 11.72 13.69
CA VAL A 116 -12.01 11.09 15.02
C VAL A 116 -10.76 11.52 15.81
N PRO A 117 -9.53 11.50 15.25
CA PRO A 117 -8.35 12.02 15.95
C PRO A 117 -8.47 13.50 16.35
N ALA A 118 -9.04 14.33 15.47
CA ALA A 118 -9.27 15.75 15.76
C ALA A 118 -10.27 15.94 16.91
N PHE A 119 -11.34 15.14 16.94
CA PHE A 119 -12.32 15.13 18.03
C PHE A 119 -11.72 14.63 19.35
N CYS A 120 -10.95 13.53 19.33
CA CYS A 120 -10.25 13.04 20.52
C CYS A 120 -9.35 14.13 21.10
N PHE A 121 -8.63 14.87 20.26
CA PHE A 121 -7.81 15.99 20.72
C PHE A 121 -8.63 17.07 21.44
N THR A 122 -9.77 17.50 20.87
CA THR A 122 -10.59 18.55 21.48
C THR A 122 -11.10 18.14 22.84
N GLN A 123 -11.41 16.86 23.03
CA GLN A 123 -11.82 16.32 24.33
C GLN A 123 -10.66 16.25 25.33
N MET A 124 -9.42 16.13 24.88
CA MET A 124 -8.23 16.06 25.75
C MET A 124 -7.66 17.43 26.13
N LYS A 125 -7.88 18.45 25.29
CA LYS A 125 -7.40 19.84 25.48
C LYS A 125 -7.72 20.43 26.87
N PRO A 126 -8.91 20.21 27.48
CA PRO A 126 -9.23 20.74 28.82
C PRO A 126 -8.44 20.08 29.95
N PHE A 127 -8.00 18.83 29.78
CA PHE A 127 -7.36 18.03 30.83
C PHE A 127 -5.83 18.09 30.80
N VAL A 128 -5.25 18.53 29.68
CA VAL A 128 -3.80 18.54 29.46
C VAL A 128 -3.33 19.94 29.06
N SER A 129 -2.66 20.62 29.99
CA SER A 129 -2.11 21.96 29.77
C SER A 129 -0.79 21.95 28.98
N ASN A 130 -0.03 20.84 29.04
CA ASN A 130 1.23 20.70 28.32
C ASN A 130 0.98 20.35 26.85
N LEU A 131 1.29 21.28 25.96
CA LEU A 131 1.07 21.17 24.52
C LEU A 131 1.83 20.01 23.87
N ILE A 132 3.06 19.74 24.33
CA ILE A 132 3.88 18.64 23.81
C ILE A 132 3.24 17.30 24.19
N LEU A 133 2.82 17.15 25.45
CA LEU A 133 2.13 15.96 25.93
C LEU A 133 0.82 15.73 25.16
N LEU A 134 0.04 16.80 24.95
CA LEU A 134 -1.20 16.73 24.19
C LEU A 134 -0.97 16.28 22.73
N ASN A 135 0.07 16.80 22.07
CA ASN A 135 0.42 16.40 20.70
C ASN A 135 0.92 14.94 20.61
N ILE A 136 1.68 14.47 21.61
CA ILE A 136 2.12 13.06 21.69
C ILE A 136 0.90 12.16 21.84
N LEU A 137 -0.03 12.49 22.74
CA LEU A 137 -1.24 11.70 22.96
C LEU A 137 -2.12 11.61 21.71
N GLU A 138 -2.29 12.71 20.98
CA GLU A 138 -2.96 12.70 19.67
C GLU A 138 -2.25 11.79 18.66
N GLY A 139 -0.92 11.85 18.63
CA GLY A 139 -0.10 10.95 17.83
C GLY A 139 -0.33 9.49 18.18
N CYS A 140 -0.39 9.17 19.47
CA CYS A 140 -0.69 7.82 19.97
C CYS A 140 -2.10 7.38 19.59
N VAL A 141 -3.11 8.26 19.66
CA VAL A 141 -4.48 7.95 19.19
C VAL A 141 -4.44 7.60 17.70
N ARG A 142 -3.82 8.43 16.86
CA ARG A 142 -3.73 8.18 15.41
C ARG A 142 -2.98 6.89 15.09
N LEU A 143 -1.87 6.61 15.76
CA LEU A 143 -1.11 5.37 15.60
C LEU A 143 -1.92 4.15 16.07
N GLY A 144 -2.56 4.25 17.23
CA GLY A 144 -3.42 3.20 17.77
C GLY A 144 -4.59 2.87 16.84
N MET A 145 -5.25 3.90 16.28
CA MET A 145 -6.30 3.72 15.28
C MET A 145 -5.79 3.05 14.01
N PHE A 146 -4.61 3.44 13.52
CA PHE A 146 -4.00 2.83 12.33
C PHE A 146 -3.65 1.36 12.57
N LEU A 147 -3.00 1.03 13.69
CA LEU A 147 -2.69 -0.35 14.06
C LEU A 147 -3.97 -1.17 14.32
N GLY A 148 -4.97 -0.57 14.96
CA GLY A 148 -6.28 -1.18 15.19
C GLY A 148 -7.01 -1.48 13.88
N PHE A 149 -6.96 -0.58 12.91
CA PHE A 149 -7.48 -0.80 11.56
C PHE A 149 -6.78 -1.98 10.88
N LEU A 150 -5.44 -1.99 10.82
CA LEU A 150 -4.69 -3.13 10.26
C LEU A 150 -4.97 -4.45 11.00
N GLY A 151 -5.15 -4.39 12.33
CA GLY A 151 -5.54 -5.54 13.14
C GLY A 151 -6.93 -6.06 12.76
N SER A 152 -7.90 -5.16 12.59
CA SER A 152 -9.28 -5.52 12.24
C SER A 152 -9.38 -6.18 10.87
N THR A 153 -8.57 -5.77 9.89
CA THR A 153 -8.55 -6.40 8.57
C THR A 153 -8.08 -7.85 8.61
N LEU A 154 -7.34 -8.28 9.64
CA LEU A 154 -6.99 -9.70 9.81
C LEU A 154 -8.19 -10.58 10.15
N LEU A 155 -9.31 -10.00 10.61
CA LEU A 155 -10.54 -10.74 10.87
C LEU A 155 -11.21 -11.19 9.55
N MET A 156 -10.93 -10.49 8.45
CA MET A 156 -11.48 -10.78 7.12
C MET A 156 -10.61 -11.81 6.38
N GLU A 157 -11.22 -12.89 5.89
CA GLU A 157 -10.48 -13.99 5.24
C GLU A 157 -9.75 -13.53 3.96
N ASP A 158 -10.42 -12.72 3.15
CA ASP A 158 -9.89 -12.21 1.89
C ASP A 158 -8.64 -11.34 2.13
N MET A 159 -8.69 -10.49 3.15
CA MET A 159 -7.56 -9.64 3.52
C MET A 159 -6.39 -10.45 4.06
N ARG A 160 -6.62 -11.50 4.87
CA ARG A 160 -5.57 -12.43 5.29
C ARG A 160 -4.90 -13.06 4.07
N ARG A 161 -5.67 -13.42 3.05
CA ARG A 161 -5.15 -14.00 1.82
C ARG A 161 -4.32 -13.00 1.01
N VAL A 162 -4.76 -11.75 0.87
CA VAL A 162 -3.96 -10.68 0.27
C VAL A 162 -2.63 -10.49 1.01
N TYR A 163 -2.62 -10.56 2.34
CA TYR A 163 -1.37 -10.50 3.12
C TYR A 163 -0.45 -11.70 2.89
N MET A 164 -0.99 -12.90 2.65
CA MET A 164 -0.18 -14.06 2.26
C MET A 164 0.49 -13.84 0.90
N TYR A 165 -0.23 -13.32 -0.09
CA TYR A 165 0.34 -12.96 -1.40
C TYR A 165 1.39 -11.84 -1.27
N HIS A 166 1.17 -10.86 -0.40
CA HIS A 166 2.18 -9.83 -0.11
C HIS A 166 3.45 -10.43 0.51
N GLY A 167 3.31 -11.36 1.45
CA GLY A 167 4.45 -12.08 2.01
C GLY A 167 5.19 -12.90 0.95
N ALA A 168 4.47 -13.52 0.01
CA ALA A 168 5.07 -14.26 -1.09
C ALA A 168 5.84 -13.34 -2.06
N GLU A 169 5.31 -12.14 -2.33
CA GLU A 169 5.98 -11.10 -3.13
C GLU A 169 7.33 -10.74 -2.52
N HIS A 170 7.36 -10.37 -1.24
CA HIS A 170 8.61 -10.04 -0.54
C HIS A 170 9.64 -11.17 -0.59
N LYS A 171 9.22 -12.41 -0.36
CA LYS A 171 10.11 -13.57 -0.42
C LYS A 171 10.68 -13.78 -1.82
N THR A 172 9.85 -13.57 -2.85
CA THR A 172 10.25 -13.72 -4.25
C THR A 172 11.24 -12.63 -4.65
N VAL A 173 11.00 -11.38 -4.24
CA VAL A 173 11.95 -10.27 -4.44
C VAL A 173 13.29 -10.58 -3.78
N PHE A 174 13.30 -11.06 -2.54
CA PHE A 174 14.56 -11.42 -1.88
C PHE A 174 15.33 -12.51 -2.61
N ALA A 175 14.66 -13.60 -3.02
CA ALA A 175 15.29 -14.67 -3.78
C ALA A 175 15.92 -14.14 -5.08
N TRP A 176 15.18 -13.29 -5.79
CA TRP A 176 15.65 -12.64 -7.00
C TRP A 176 16.88 -11.75 -6.75
N GLU A 177 16.85 -10.89 -5.74
CA GLU A 177 17.97 -10.01 -5.38
C GLU A 177 19.24 -10.76 -4.99
N ARG A 178 19.09 -11.96 -4.41
CA ARG A 178 20.22 -12.83 -4.06
C ARG A 178 20.76 -13.59 -5.26
N GLY A 179 20.05 -13.61 -6.38
CA GLY A 179 20.40 -14.39 -7.56
C GLY A 179 20.09 -15.87 -7.42
N ASP A 180 19.19 -16.24 -6.52
CA ASP A 180 18.74 -17.62 -6.40
C ASP A 180 17.79 -17.98 -7.54
N GLU A 181 17.72 -19.28 -7.85
CA GLU A 181 16.70 -19.78 -8.76
C GLU A 181 15.30 -19.61 -8.14
N LEU A 182 14.36 -19.10 -8.94
CA LEU A 182 12.99 -18.76 -8.51
C LEU A 182 12.10 -20.02 -8.40
N THR A 183 12.55 -20.97 -7.59
CA THR A 183 11.80 -22.16 -7.19
C THR A 183 11.10 -21.93 -5.86
N VAL A 184 10.01 -22.63 -5.61
CA VAL A 184 9.23 -22.52 -4.37
C VAL A 184 10.10 -22.87 -3.15
N GLU A 185 10.99 -23.84 -3.28
CA GLU A 185 11.92 -24.33 -2.26
C GLU A 185 12.90 -23.24 -1.82
N ASN A 186 13.43 -22.46 -2.76
CA ASN A 186 14.35 -21.37 -2.47
C ASN A 186 13.62 -20.15 -1.90
N ILE A 187 12.50 -19.77 -2.51
CA ILE A 187 11.71 -18.60 -2.09
C ILE A 187 11.22 -18.74 -0.64
N LYS A 188 10.76 -19.93 -0.23
CA LYS A 188 10.21 -20.16 1.12
C LYS A 188 11.18 -19.80 2.25
N LYS A 189 12.50 -19.91 2.02
CA LYS A 189 13.57 -19.63 2.99
C LYS A 189 13.67 -18.16 3.39
N TYR A 190 13.14 -17.25 2.57
CA TYR A 190 13.24 -15.81 2.79
C TYR A 190 12.20 -15.28 3.77
N SER A 191 12.52 -14.12 4.36
CA SER A 191 11.64 -13.40 5.28
C SER A 191 10.52 -12.68 4.53
N THR A 192 9.37 -12.52 5.18
CA THR A 192 8.28 -11.66 4.71
C THR A 192 8.51 -10.18 5.05
N ARG A 193 9.55 -9.83 5.80
CA ARG A 193 9.85 -8.42 6.16
C ARG A 193 10.87 -7.84 5.19
N HIS A 194 10.38 -7.08 4.21
CA HIS A 194 11.21 -6.44 3.20
C HIS A 194 11.47 -4.96 3.53
N PRO A 195 12.73 -4.46 3.49
CA PRO A 195 13.06 -3.09 3.90
C PRO A 195 12.42 -2.01 3.02
N ARG A 196 12.06 -2.36 1.77
CA ARG A 196 11.37 -1.46 0.82
C ARG A 196 9.84 -1.57 0.85
N CYS A 197 9.27 -2.25 1.85
CA CYS A 197 7.82 -2.38 1.96
C CYS A 197 7.15 -1.07 2.39
N GLY A 198 6.04 -0.73 1.74
CA GLY A 198 5.25 0.46 2.05
C GLY A 198 4.71 0.50 3.49
N THR A 199 4.45 -0.65 4.12
CA THR A 199 4.01 -0.70 5.53
C THR A 199 5.08 -0.21 6.49
N SER A 200 6.34 -0.60 6.27
CA SER A 200 7.49 -0.12 7.06
C SER A 200 7.73 1.37 6.83
N PHE A 201 7.57 1.84 5.59
CA PHE A 201 7.67 3.25 5.25
C PHE A 201 6.59 4.09 5.94
N ILE A 202 5.32 3.69 5.86
CA ILE A 202 4.20 4.43 6.49
C ILE A 202 4.37 4.50 8.00
N LEU A 203 4.73 3.38 8.65
CA LEU A 203 4.99 3.37 10.10
C LEU A 203 6.13 4.32 10.48
N PHE A 204 7.23 4.30 9.73
CA PHE A 204 8.35 5.23 9.95
C PHE A 204 7.91 6.69 9.80
N VAL A 205 7.22 7.03 8.70
CA VAL A 205 6.71 8.38 8.44
C VAL A 205 5.75 8.83 9.55
N MET A 206 4.87 7.95 10.03
CA MET A 206 3.96 8.26 11.13
C MET A 206 4.70 8.56 12.43
N ILE A 207 5.67 7.71 12.83
CA ILE A 207 6.46 7.92 14.05
C ILE A 207 7.23 9.23 13.98
N VAL A 208 7.94 9.47 12.86
CA VAL A 208 8.68 10.72 12.65
C VAL A 208 7.74 11.92 12.66
N SER A 209 6.56 11.81 12.05
CA SER A 209 5.54 12.87 12.05
C SER A 209 5.06 13.17 13.47
N ILE A 210 4.81 12.16 14.30
CA ILE A 210 4.41 12.36 15.70
C ILE A 210 5.50 13.14 16.45
N ILE A 211 6.76 12.73 16.31
CA ILE A 211 7.90 13.41 16.96
C ILE A 211 8.00 14.86 16.46
N VAL A 212 8.08 15.08 15.16
CA VAL A 212 8.28 16.42 14.57
C VAL A 212 7.12 17.35 14.92
N PHE A 213 5.87 16.89 14.80
CA PHE A 213 4.72 17.72 15.11
C PHE A 213 4.47 17.85 16.61
N SER A 214 5.06 17.02 17.47
CA SER A 214 4.94 17.19 18.93
C SER A 214 5.50 18.52 19.41
N PHE A 215 6.54 19.04 18.73
CA PHE A 215 7.18 20.31 19.03
C PHE A 215 6.51 21.54 18.39
N ARG A 216 5.50 21.36 17.53
CA ARG A 216 4.84 22.47 16.84
C ARG A 216 3.54 22.85 17.55
N GLY A 217 3.30 24.16 17.73
CA GLY A 217 2.00 24.66 18.15
C GLY A 217 0.93 24.37 17.10
N ARG A 218 -0.26 23.92 17.52
CA ARG A 218 -1.32 23.48 16.60
C ARG A 218 -2.55 24.41 16.63
N PRO A 219 -3.14 24.68 15.45
CA PRO A 219 -4.34 25.52 15.33
C PRO A 219 -5.61 24.83 15.85
N ASP A 220 -6.75 25.54 15.85
CA ASP A 220 -8.05 25.05 16.31
C ASP A 220 -8.72 24.02 15.36
N PHE A 221 -9.78 23.37 15.83
CA PHE A 221 -10.43 22.21 15.19
C PHE A 221 -10.79 22.39 13.70
N LEU A 222 -11.33 23.54 13.31
CA LEU A 222 -11.71 23.82 11.91
C LEU A 222 -10.53 23.91 10.94
N GLN A 223 -9.31 24.09 11.45
CA GLN A 223 -8.08 24.05 10.63
C GLN A 223 -7.47 22.64 10.60
N ARG A 224 -8.09 21.65 11.25
CA ARG A 224 -7.61 20.26 11.38
C ARG A 224 -8.44 19.24 10.61
N VAL A 225 -9.71 19.55 10.36
CA VAL A 225 -10.65 18.75 9.55
C VAL A 225 -10.68 19.33 8.14
#